data_AF-A0A0X3TCJ7-F1
#
_entry.id   AF-A0A0X3TCJ7-F1
#
_cell.length_a   1.000
_cell.length_b   1.000
_cell.length_c   1.000
_cell.angle_alpha   90.00
_cell.angle_beta   90.00
_cell.angle_gamma   90.00
#
_symmetry.space_group_name_H-M   'P 1'
#
loop_
_entity.id
_entity.type
_entity.pdbx_description
1 polymer ?
#
loop_
_entity_poly.entity_id
_entity_poly.type
_entity_poly.pdbx_seq_one_letter_code
_entity_poly.pdbx_strand_id
1 'polypeptide(L)'
;MKLLFDLFPVILFFIAFKMYDIYVATAVAIVASIAQVAFVYAKNRTIEKMHLITLALIVILGGATLIFQDEAFIKWKPSVVNWGFALVFAASHFIGKKPIIQRMMDQAITLPAHAWTRLSQMWIAFFIFSGVANIYVAYQFDTDTWVNFKLFGLMGLTFVFIVLQGFYIARYVKQDEQEETEAKVFDRSMETLGDAEMDSGAIHQQTRTEQTDDQANRSEKG
;
A
#
# COMPACT_ATOMS: atom_id res chain seq x y z
N MET A 1 20.23 -11.31 -44.76
CA MET A 1 21.32 -10.36 -44.39
C MET A 1 20.88 -9.36 -43.31
N LYS A 2 19.65 -8.78 -43.33
CA LYS A 2 19.18 -7.81 -42.30
C LYS A 2 19.25 -8.32 -40.86
N LEU A 3 18.80 -9.56 -40.60
CA LEU A 3 18.74 -10.12 -39.25
C LEU A 3 20.11 -10.28 -38.56
N LEU A 4 21.16 -10.62 -39.32
CA LEU A 4 22.54 -10.69 -38.83
C LEU A 4 23.10 -9.30 -38.48
N PHE A 5 22.68 -8.27 -39.23
CA PHE A 5 23.06 -6.89 -38.98
C PHE A 5 22.31 -6.32 -37.76
N ASP A 6 21.03 -6.64 -37.61
CA ASP A 6 20.19 -6.21 -36.48
C ASP A 6 20.56 -6.87 -35.15
N LEU A 7 21.15 -8.08 -35.18
CA LEU A 7 21.67 -8.74 -33.99
C LEU A 7 23.05 -8.24 -33.56
N PHE A 8 23.77 -7.48 -34.40
CA PHE A 8 25.15 -7.09 -34.12
C PHE A 8 25.32 -6.33 -32.79
N PRO A 9 24.51 -5.29 -32.47
CA PRO A 9 24.62 -4.59 -31.19
C PRO A 9 24.21 -5.48 -30.01
N VAL A 10 23.25 -6.38 -30.22
CA VAL A 10 22.75 -7.29 -29.19
C VAL A 10 23.80 -8.35 -28.84
N ILE A 11 24.48 -8.91 -29.83
CA ILE A 11 25.57 -9.87 -29.62
C ILE A 11 26.72 -9.20 -28.86
N LEU A 12 27.13 -8.01 -29.29
CA LEU A 12 28.18 -7.25 -28.61
C LEU A 12 27.78 -6.86 -27.18
N PHE A 13 26.52 -6.49 -26.96
CA PHE A 13 25.97 -6.26 -25.62
C PHE A 13 26.12 -7.49 -24.74
N PHE A 14 25.71 -8.67 -25.21
CA PHE A 14 25.80 -9.91 -24.43
C PHE A 14 27.23 -10.31 -24.12
N ILE A 15 28.17 -10.15 -25.07
CA ILE A 15 29.58 -10.44 -24.85
C ILE A 15 30.16 -9.49 -23.80
N ALA A 16 29.94 -8.18 -23.95
CA ALA A 16 30.44 -7.18 -23.03
C ALA A 16 29.81 -7.32 -21.62
N PHE A 17 28.52 -7.67 -21.53
CA PHE A 17 27.83 -7.93 -20.28
C PHE A 17 28.43 -9.12 -19.53
N LYS A 18 28.81 -10.18 -20.25
CA LYS A 18 29.36 -11.38 -19.62
C LYS A 18 30.82 -11.25 -19.18
N MET A 19 31.57 -10.36 -19.82
CA MET A 19 32.99 -10.13 -19.52
C MET A 19 33.23 -9.00 -18.51
N TYR A 20 32.33 -8.02 -18.48
CA TYR A 20 32.44 -6.83 -17.63
C TYR A 20 31.15 -6.68 -16.82
N ASP A 21 30.35 -5.66 -17.13
CA ASP A 21 29.12 -5.34 -16.43
C ASP A 21 28.08 -4.76 -17.40
N ILE A 22 26.91 -4.41 -16.85
CA ILE A 22 25.80 -3.85 -17.63
C ILE A 22 26.08 -2.47 -18.21
N TYR A 23 27.02 -1.72 -17.64
CA TYR A 23 27.33 -0.36 -18.08
C TYR A 23 28.23 -0.37 -19.30
N VAL A 24 29.31 -1.17 -19.27
CA VAL A 24 30.18 -1.42 -20.42
C VAL A 24 29.37 -2.06 -21.54
N ALA A 25 28.48 -3.02 -21.23
CA ALA A 25 27.59 -3.62 -22.21
C ALA A 25 26.69 -2.61 -22.92
N THR A 26 26.06 -1.71 -22.16
CA THR A 26 25.18 -0.67 -22.70
C THR A 26 25.96 0.34 -23.54
N ALA A 27 27.17 0.72 -23.13
CA ALA A 27 28.03 1.63 -23.89
C ALA A 27 28.43 1.03 -25.23
N VAL A 28 28.86 -0.24 -25.22
CA VAL A 28 29.22 -0.99 -26.41
C VAL A 28 28.01 -1.14 -27.34
N ALA A 29 26.82 -1.41 -26.82
CA ALA A 29 25.59 -1.49 -27.62
C ALA A 29 25.25 -0.17 -28.31
N ILE A 30 25.35 0.96 -27.61
CA ILE A 30 25.11 2.29 -28.18
C ILE A 30 26.11 2.57 -29.31
N VAL A 31 27.41 2.38 -29.06
CA VAL A 31 28.45 2.61 -30.07
C VAL A 31 28.27 1.68 -31.28
N ALA A 32 27.95 0.41 -31.04
CA ALA A 32 27.68 -0.56 -32.10
C ALA A 32 26.44 -0.17 -32.93
N SER A 33 25.35 0.25 -32.30
CA SER A 33 24.14 0.70 -33.00
C SER A 33 24.38 1.97 -33.82
N ILE A 34 25.14 2.94 -33.30
CA ILE A 34 25.51 4.15 -34.04
C ILE A 34 26.37 3.79 -35.25
N ALA A 35 27.40 2.96 -35.06
CA ALA A 35 28.28 2.52 -36.14
C ALA A 35 27.51 1.73 -37.22
N GLN A 36 26.56 0.88 -36.79
CA GLN A 36 25.69 0.12 -37.68
C GLN A 36 24.84 1.04 -38.56
N VAL A 37 24.14 2.02 -37.96
CA VAL A 37 23.29 2.95 -38.71
C VAL A 37 24.12 3.84 -39.63
N ALA A 38 25.29 4.31 -39.19
CA ALA A 38 26.22 5.08 -40.02
C ALA A 38 26.72 4.28 -41.23
N PHE A 39 27.05 2.99 -41.04
CA PHE A 39 27.47 2.10 -42.12
C PHE A 39 26.34 1.83 -43.12
N VAL A 40 25.11 1.61 -42.65
CA VAL A 40 23.93 1.43 -43.50
C VAL A 40 23.64 2.70 -44.30
N TYR A 41 23.74 3.88 -43.68
CA TYR A 41 23.58 5.15 -44.35
C TYR A 41 24.62 5.37 -45.46
N ALA A 42 25.90 5.11 -45.16
CA ALA A 42 26.98 5.27 -46.13
C ALA A 42 26.83 4.35 -47.35
N LYS A 43 26.35 3.11 -47.13
CA LYS A 43 26.21 2.11 -48.19
C LYS A 43 24.92 2.27 -49.01
N ASN A 44 23.79 2.48 -48.36
CA ASN A 44 22.47 2.40 -49.00
C ASN A 44 21.82 3.77 -49.25
N ARG A 45 22.40 4.88 -48.76
CA ARG A 45 21.90 6.27 -48.87
C ARG A 45 20.45 6.50 -48.39
N THR A 46 19.83 5.49 -47.80
CA THR A 46 18.45 5.46 -47.32
C THR A 46 18.48 4.84 -45.93
N ILE A 47 17.82 5.51 -44.97
CA ILE A 47 17.70 5.00 -43.60
C ILE A 47 16.26 4.57 -43.39
N GLU A 48 16.05 3.30 -43.05
CA GLU A 48 14.72 2.84 -42.67
C GLU A 48 14.33 3.49 -41.34
N LYS A 49 13.13 4.07 -41.31
CA LYS A 49 12.59 4.77 -40.13
C LYS A 49 12.63 3.90 -38.87
N MET A 50 12.47 2.59 -39.03
CA MET A 50 12.54 1.62 -37.93
C MET A 50 13.91 1.58 -37.25
N HIS A 51 15.03 1.67 -37.99
CA HIS A 51 16.37 1.69 -37.40
C HIS A 51 16.67 3.00 -36.66
N LEU A 52 16.15 4.13 -37.14
CA LEU A 52 16.26 5.42 -36.43
C LEU A 52 15.48 5.43 -35.13
N ILE A 53 14.28 4.85 -35.12
CA ILE A 53 13.47 4.72 -33.91
C ILE A 53 14.20 3.84 -32.88
N THR A 54 14.72 2.68 -33.31
CA THR A 54 15.47 1.78 -32.42
C THR A 54 16.76 2.42 -31.92
N LEU A 55 17.51 3.12 -32.78
CA LEU A 55 18.72 3.86 -32.37
C LEU A 55 18.38 4.95 -31.36
N ALA A 56 17.35 5.75 -31.63
CA ALA A 56 16.90 6.79 -30.70
C ALA A 56 16.50 6.18 -29.35
N LEU A 57 15.79 5.05 -29.36
CA LEU A 57 15.41 4.33 -28.15
C LEU A 57 16.64 3.86 -27.36
N ILE A 58 17.61 3.23 -28.02
CA ILE A 58 18.85 2.73 -27.41
C ILE A 58 19.72 3.87 -26.88
N VAL A 59 19.84 4.97 -27.63
CA VAL A 59 20.62 6.14 -27.21
C VAL A 59 19.95 6.87 -26.06
N ILE A 60 18.62 7.03 -26.05
CA ILE A 60 17.90 7.72 -24.98
C ILE A 60 17.86 6.86 -23.72
N LEU A 61 17.40 5.62 -23.79
CA LEU A 61 17.31 4.75 -22.60
C LEU A 61 18.68 4.25 -22.15
N GLY A 62 19.54 3.83 -23.07
CA GLY A 62 20.90 3.39 -22.76
C GLY A 62 21.79 4.56 -22.36
N GLY A 63 21.64 5.72 -22.98
CA GLY A 63 22.35 6.94 -22.60
C GLY A 63 21.91 7.45 -21.23
N ALA A 64 20.63 7.39 -20.89
CA ALA A 64 20.18 7.63 -19.52
C ALA A 64 20.83 6.64 -18.55
N THR A 65 20.86 5.35 -18.89
CA THR A 65 21.51 4.31 -18.07
C THR A 65 23.01 4.58 -17.86
N LEU A 66 23.69 5.18 -18.84
CA LEU A 66 25.10 5.57 -18.74
C LEU A 66 25.32 6.91 -18.01
N ILE A 67 24.46 7.90 -18.23
CA ILE A 67 24.58 9.21 -17.55
C ILE A 67 24.30 9.06 -16.05
N PHE A 68 23.43 8.12 -15.68
CA PHE A 68 23.18 7.74 -14.30
C PHE A 68 24.22 6.74 -13.73
N GLN A 69 25.40 6.56 -14.35
CA GLN A 69 26.52 5.70 -13.88
C GLN A 69 27.01 6.07 -12.48
N ASP A 70 26.26 5.68 -11.47
CA ASP A 70 26.61 5.93 -10.08
C ASP A 70 26.07 4.79 -9.21
N GLU A 71 26.85 4.37 -8.21
CA GLU A 71 26.35 3.56 -7.10
C GLU A 71 25.08 4.18 -6.52
N ALA A 72 24.99 5.52 -6.52
CA ALA A 72 23.81 6.26 -6.12
C ALA A 72 22.55 5.79 -6.89
N PHE A 73 22.61 5.46 -8.19
CA PHE A 73 21.43 5.02 -8.93
C PHE A 73 20.95 3.61 -8.52
N ILE A 74 21.89 2.70 -8.20
CA ILE A 74 21.56 1.39 -7.61
C ILE A 74 20.97 1.57 -6.21
N LYS A 75 21.53 2.50 -5.42
CA LYS A 75 21.07 2.83 -4.07
C LYS A 75 19.72 3.57 -4.07
N TRP A 76 19.37 4.29 -5.14
CA TRP A 76 18.10 5.00 -5.31
C TRP A 76 16.93 4.11 -5.74
N LYS A 77 17.20 2.98 -6.40
CA LYS A 77 16.17 2.01 -6.85
C LYS A 77 15.13 1.70 -5.77
N PRO A 78 15.51 1.34 -4.52
CA PRO A 78 14.55 1.09 -3.43
C PRO A 78 13.76 2.34 -3.02
N SER A 79 14.39 3.52 -2.99
CA SER A 79 13.73 4.75 -2.56
C SER A 79 12.70 5.27 -3.56
N VAL A 80 13.02 5.23 -4.85
CA VAL A 80 12.07 5.61 -5.91
C VAL A 80 10.85 4.69 -5.89
N VAL A 81 11.06 3.39 -5.67
CA VAL A 81 9.96 2.42 -5.53
C VAL A 81 9.12 2.71 -4.29
N ASN A 82 9.73 2.94 -3.13
CA ASN A 82 9.01 3.29 -1.90
C ASN A 82 8.20 4.58 -2.05
N TRP A 83 8.78 5.63 -2.64
CA TRP A 83 8.04 6.87 -2.89
C TRP A 83 6.96 6.70 -3.95
N GLY A 84 7.17 5.85 -4.95
CA GLY A 84 6.14 5.44 -5.89
C GLY A 84 4.97 4.77 -5.19
N PHE A 85 5.24 3.83 -4.28
CA PHE A 85 4.20 3.24 -3.43
C PHE A 85 3.52 4.28 -2.56
N ALA A 86 4.25 5.16 -1.88
CA ALA A 86 3.67 6.25 -1.10
C ALA A 86 2.73 7.13 -1.93
N LEU A 87 3.11 7.45 -3.17
CA LEU A 87 2.31 8.24 -4.09
C LEU A 87 1.07 7.48 -4.57
N VAL A 88 1.19 6.18 -4.86
CA VAL A 88 0.05 5.32 -5.20
C VAL A 88 -0.94 5.23 -4.03
N PHE A 89 -0.43 5.05 -2.80
CA PHE A 89 -1.25 5.03 -1.59
C PHE A 89 -1.91 6.38 -1.34
N ALA A 90 -1.18 7.50 -1.49
CA ALA A 90 -1.72 8.84 -1.36
C ALA A 90 -2.77 9.14 -2.44
N ALA A 91 -2.46 8.83 -3.70
CA ALA A 91 -3.38 8.97 -4.83
C ALA A 91 -4.63 8.10 -4.64
N SER A 92 -4.53 6.94 -4.00
CA SER A 92 -5.70 6.10 -3.71
C SER A 92 -6.70 6.76 -2.76
N HIS A 93 -6.27 7.75 -1.98
CA HIS A 93 -7.16 8.55 -1.15
C HIS A 93 -7.99 9.54 -1.97
N PHE A 94 -7.48 9.97 -3.13
CA PHE A 94 -8.14 10.91 -4.05
C PHE A 94 -8.82 10.21 -5.24
N ILE A 95 -8.31 9.06 -5.66
CA ILE A 95 -8.78 8.24 -6.80
C ILE A 95 -9.41 6.96 -6.24
N GLY A 96 -10.59 7.11 -5.65
CA GLY A 96 -11.40 5.99 -5.17
C GLY A 96 -12.14 6.27 -3.86
N LYS A 97 -13.33 5.68 -3.70
CA LYS A 97 -14.13 5.79 -2.47
C LYS A 97 -13.53 5.04 -1.25
N LYS A 98 -12.47 4.24 -1.46
CA LYS A 98 -11.83 3.39 -0.44
C LYS A 98 -10.30 3.37 -0.65
N PRO A 99 -9.48 3.54 0.40
CA PRO A 99 -8.02 3.40 0.33
C PRO A 99 -7.59 2.02 -0.17
N ILE A 100 -6.42 1.91 -0.82
CA ILE A 100 -5.89 0.62 -1.32
C ILE A 100 -5.78 -0.43 -0.21
N ILE A 101 -5.30 -0.04 0.98
CA ILE A 101 -5.21 -0.95 2.14
C ILE A 101 -6.58 -1.52 2.50
N GLN A 102 -7.62 -0.68 2.48
CA GLN A 102 -8.97 -1.16 2.74
C GLN A 102 -9.38 -2.19 1.67
N ARG A 103 -9.10 -1.95 0.39
CA ARG A 103 -9.44 -2.93 -0.67
C ARG A 103 -8.69 -4.26 -0.53
N MET A 104 -7.46 -4.23 -0.05
CA MET A 104 -6.64 -5.44 0.13
C MET A 104 -7.04 -6.23 1.38
N MET A 105 -7.50 -5.55 2.43
CA MET A 105 -7.77 -6.17 3.73
C MET A 105 -9.26 -6.21 4.11
N ASP A 106 -10.17 -5.67 3.29
CA ASP A 106 -11.64 -5.65 3.51
C ASP A 106 -12.20 -7.06 3.77
N GLN A 107 -11.56 -8.08 3.18
CA GLN A 107 -11.99 -9.47 3.30
C GLN A 107 -11.50 -10.15 4.58
N ALA A 108 -10.46 -9.62 5.21
CA ALA A 108 -9.81 -10.23 6.37
C ALA A 108 -10.24 -9.59 7.69
N ILE A 109 -10.51 -8.28 7.70
CA ILE A 109 -10.78 -7.51 8.92
C ILE A 109 -11.81 -6.42 8.61
N THR A 110 -12.83 -6.28 9.46
CA THR A 110 -13.77 -5.16 9.42
C THR A 110 -13.29 -4.06 10.37
N LEU A 111 -13.06 -2.85 9.84
CA LEU A 111 -12.65 -1.68 10.62
C LEU A 111 -13.49 -0.47 10.19
N PRO A 112 -13.71 0.51 11.08
CA PRO A 112 -14.41 1.74 10.73
C PRO A 112 -13.64 2.56 9.68
N ALA A 113 -14.36 3.30 8.83
CA ALA A 113 -13.79 4.02 7.67
C ALA A 113 -12.63 4.97 8.03
N HIS A 114 -12.69 5.59 9.21
CA HIS A 114 -11.63 6.48 9.71
C HIS A 114 -10.34 5.72 10.06
N ALA A 115 -10.45 4.49 10.59
CA ALA A 115 -9.31 3.66 10.92
C ALA A 115 -8.56 3.22 9.67
N TRP A 116 -9.28 2.88 8.58
CA TRP A 116 -8.68 2.59 7.28
C TRP A 116 -7.89 3.75 6.70
N THR A 117 -8.41 4.97 6.85
CA THR A 117 -7.73 6.18 6.37
C THR A 117 -6.45 6.43 7.15
N ARG A 118 -6.49 6.31 8.49
CA ARG A 118 -5.28 6.40 9.32
C ARG A 118 -4.28 5.29 8.99
N LEU A 119 -4.72 4.06 8.77
CA LEU A 119 -3.85 2.95 8.37
C LEU A 119 -3.15 3.27 7.04
N SER A 120 -3.88 3.80 6.07
CA SER A 120 -3.31 4.27 4.81
C SER A 120 -2.28 5.38 5.01
N GLN A 121 -2.54 6.34 5.90
CA GLN A 121 -1.59 7.40 6.23
C GLN A 121 -0.32 6.86 6.90
N MET A 122 -0.45 5.87 7.79
CA MET A 122 0.70 5.19 8.41
C MET A 122 1.59 4.51 7.37
N TRP A 123 0.98 3.84 6.38
CA TRP A 123 1.72 3.24 5.27
C TRP A 123 2.40 4.27 4.37
N ILE A 124 1.72 5.38 4.03
CA ILE A 124 2.32 6.50 3.27
C ILE A 124 3.53 7.05 4.03
N ALA A 125 3.37 7.34 5.33
CA ALA A 125 4.44 7.84 6.18
C ALA A 125 5.61 6.85 6.26
N PHE A 126 5.32 5.56 6.42
CA PHE A 126 6.32 4.50 6.44
C PHE A 126 7.11 4.41 5.13
N PHE A 127 6.44 4.44 3.97
CA PHE A 127 7.11 4.39 2.67
C PHE A 127 7.97 5.64 2.41
N ILE A 128 7.47 6.82 2.77
CA ILE A 128 8.25 8.07 2.67
C ILE A 128 9.48 7.96 3.57
N PHE A 129 9.29 7.61 4.85
CA PHE A 129 10.35 7.49 5.83
C PHE A 129 11.39 6.43 5.42
N SER A 130 10.95 5.26 4.97
CA SER A 130 11.81 4.18 4.48
C SER A 130 12.62 4.61 3.26
N GLY A 131 12.01 5.32 2.31
CA GLY A 131 12.71 5.89 1.15
C GLY A 131 13.74 6.96 1.54
N VAL A 132 13.42 7.82 2.50
CA VAL A 132 14.34 8.84 3.04
C VAL A 132 15.49 8.19 3.82
N ALA A 133 15.19 7.24 4.69
CA ALA A 133 16.19 6.50 5.47
C ALA A 133 17.16 5.73 4.57
N ASN A 134 16.66 5.09 3.50
CA ASN A 134 17.51 4.42 2.51
C ASN A 134 18.44 5.40 1.78
N ILE A 135 17.96 6.57 1.36
CA ILE A 135 18.80 7.61 0.75
C ILE A 135 19.82 8.15 1.75
N TYR A 136 19.40 8.43 2.99
CA TYR A 136 20.29 8.92 4.03
C TYR A 136 21.46 7.96 4.28
N VAL A 137 21.17 6.67 4.40
CA VAL A 137 22.22 5.65 4.58
C VAL A 137 23.06 5.49 3.30
N ALA A 138 22.43 5.57 2.12
CA ALA A 138 23.11 5.45 0.85
C ALA A 138 24.18 6.54 0.59
N TYR A 139 23.95 7.76 1.09
CA TYR A 139 24.88 8.89 0.91
C TYR A 139 25.91 9.02 2.04
N GLN A 140 25.55 8.64 3.27
CA GLN A 140 26.45 8.82 4.42
C GLN A 140 27.35 7.64 4.73
N PHE A 141 27.08 6.45 4.17
CA PHE A 141 27.83 5.23 4.45
C PHE A 141 28.30 4.52 3.19
N ASP A 142 29.36 3.72 3.35
CA ASP A 142 29.92 2.79 2.38
C ASP A 142 28.93 1.69 1.97
N THR A 143 29.19 1.08 0.81
CA THR A 143 28.26 0.17 0.13
C THR A 143 27.95 -1.09 0.94
N ASP A 144 28.91 -1.62 1.69
CA ASP A 144 28.68 -2.77 2.57
C ASP A 144 27.73 -2.44 3.72
N THR A 145 27.89 -1.25 4.32
CA THR A 145 26.97 -0.74 5.34
C THR A 145 25.58 -0.51 4.76
N TRP A 146 25.47 0.03 3.54
CA TRP A 146 24.20 0.20 2.86
C TRP A 146 23.51 -1.15 2.54
N VAL A 147 24.24 -2.17 2.08
CA VAL A 147 23.69 -3.51 1.85
C VAL A 147 23.14 -4.11 3.14
N ASN A 148 23.89 -4.01 4.24
CA ASN A 148 23.44 -4.48 5.56
C ASN A 148 22.22 -3.71 6.06
N PHE A 149 22.18 -2.39 5.88
CA PHE A 149 21.01 -1.58 6.22
C PHE A 149 19.81 -1.97 5.35
N LYS A 150 20.00 -2.19 4.06
CA LYS A 150 18.92 -2.61 3.16
C LYS A 150 18.36 -3.99 3.53
N LEU A 151 19.24 -4.93 3.90
CA LEU A 151 18.83 -6.28 4.26
C LEU A 151 18.24 -6.35 5.67
N PHE A 152 18.97 -5.89 6.67
CA PHE A 152 18.59 -6.04 8.08
C PHE A 152 17.88 -4.82 8.64
N GLY A 153 18.35 -3.61 8.28
CA GLY A 153 17.76 -2.36 8.74
C GLY A 153 16.33 -2.16 8.25
N LEU A 154 16.11 -2.20 6.93
CA LEU A 154 14.77 -2.07 6.35
C LEU A 154 13.84 -3.23 6.74
N MET A 155 14.35 -4.46 6.83
CA MET A 155 13.55 -5.58 7.36
C MET A 155 13.14 -5.36 8.81
N GLY A 156 14.06 -4.93 9.68
CA GLY A 156 13.76 -4.63 11.07
C GLY A 156 12.73 -3.50 11.21
N LEU A 157 12.87 -2.45 10.40
CA LEU A 157 11.94 -1.32 10.36
C LEU A 157 10.54 -1.77 9.91
N THR A 158 10.48 -2.64 8.90
CA THR A 158 9.23 -3.26 8.44
C THR A 158 8.61 -4.13 9.51
N PHE A 159 9.41 -4.92 10.23
CA PHE A 159 8.94 -5.78 11.31
C PHE A 159 8.31 -4.96 12.45
N VAL A 160 9.01 -3.91 12.91
CA VAL A 160 8.47 -2.98 13.92
C VAL A 160 7.18 -2.34 13.43
N PHE A 161 7.13 -1.91 12.18
CA PHE A 161 5.94 -1.32 11.59
C PHE A 161 4.74 -2.29 11.58
N ILE A 162 4.94 -3.54 11.18
CA ILE A 162 3.90 -4.57 11.19
C ILE A 162 3.39 -4.83 12.62
N VAL A 163 4.30 -4.89 13.60
CA VAL A 163 3.93 -5.07 15.01
C VAL A 163 3.08 -3.89 15.50
N LEU A 164 3.50 -2.65 15.24
CA LEU A 164 2.75 -1.45 15.59
C LEU A 164 1.39 -1.40 14.89
N GLN A 165 1.34 -1.76 13.61
CA GLN A 165 0.10 -1.87 12.85
C GLN A 165 -0.83 -2.92 13.46
N GLY A 166 -0.29 -4.07 13.88
CA GLY A 166 -1.04 -5.13 14.55
C GLY A 166 -1.69 -4.66 15.86
N PHE A 167 -0.93 -3.96 16.72
CA PHE A 167 -1.48 -3.36 17.94
C PHE A 167 -2.55 -2.32 17.65
N TYR A 168 -2.34 -1.50 16.62
CA TYR A 168 -3.33 -0.50 16.20
C TYR A 168 -4.64 -1.17 15.80
N ILE A 169 -4.60 -2.18 14.91
CA ILE A 169 -5.79 -2.92 14.48
C ILE A 169 -6.47 -3.62 15.67
N ALA A 170 -5.70 -4.30 16.53
CA ALA A 170 -6.24 -5.01 17.69
C ALA A 170 -6.99 -4.09 18.66
N ARG A 171 -6.59 -2.83 18.77
CA ARG A 171 -7.29 -1.83 19.59
C ARG A 171 -8.69 -1.51 19.05
N TYR A 172 -8.85 -1.43 17.74
CA TYR A 172 -10.15 -1.12 17.12
C TYR A 172 -11.10 -2.31 17.18
N VAL A 173 -10.60 -3.54 17.01
CA VAL A 173 -11.43 -4.75 17.14
C VAL A 173 -12.01 -4.87 18.56
N LYS A 174 -11.21 -4.58 19.59
CA LYS A 174 -11.69 -4.58 20.99
C LYS A 174 -12.71 -3.48 21.28
N GLN A 175 -12.64 -2.34 20.59
CA GLN A 175 -13.55 -1.23 20.82
C GLN A 175 -14.93 -1.50 20.22
N ASP A 176 -14.99 -2.08 19.01
CA ASP A 176 -16.25 -2.51 18.39
C ASP A 176 -16.98 -3.56 19.27
N GLU A 177 -16.27 -4.54 19.84
CA GLU A 177 -16.85 -5.54 20.76
C GLU A 177 -17.42 -4.91 22.05
N GLN A 178 -16.77 -3.89 22.59
CA GLN A 178 -17.22 -3.19 23.80
C GLN A 178 -18.48 -2.37 23.53
N GLU A 179 -18.51 -1.59 22.44
CA GLU A 179 -19.66 -0.78 22.06
C GLU A 179 -20.89 -1.66 21.74
N GLU A 180 -20.70 -2.81 21.08
CA GLU A 180 -21.80 -3.75 20.79
C GLU A 180 -22.33 -4.41 22.07
N THR A 181 -21.46 -4.71 23.03
CA THR A 181 -21.85 -5.28 24.33
C THR A 181 -22.63 -4.26 25.16
N GLU A 182 -22.17 -3.01 25.21
CA GLU A 182 -22.84 -1.93 25.94
C GLU A 182 -24.22 -1.61 25.34
N ALA A 183 -24.33 -1.58 24.01
CA ALA A 183 -25.60 -1.42 23.31
C ALA A 183 -26.60 -2.55 23.63
N LYS A 184 -26.15 -3.82 23.63
CA LYS A 184 -26.99 -4.97 23.99
C LYS A 184 -27.42 -4.95 25.45
N VAL A 185 -26.55 -4.52 26.36
CA VAL A 185 -26.87 -4.40 27.79
C VAL A 185 -27.89 -3.28 28.00
N PHE A 186 -27.73 -2.14 27.33
CA PHE A 186 -28.67 -1.03 27.40
C PHE A 186 -30.06 -1.43 26.86
N ASP A 187 -30.12 -2.08 25.69
CA ASP A 187 -31.37 -2.54 25.07
C ASP A 187 -32.11 -3.55 25.96
N ARG A 188 -31.39 -4.56 26.48
CA ARG A 188 -31.95 -5.53 27.42
C ARG A 188 -32.45 -4.87 28.72
N SER A 189 -31.75 -3.84 29.19
CA SER A 189 -32.16 -3.07 30.39
C SER A 189 -33.44 -2.28 30.13
N MET A 190 -33.57 -1.67 28.95
CA MET A 190 -34.80 -0.98 28.53
C MET A 190 -35.99 -1.93 28.41
N GLU A 191 -35.78 -3.12 27.84
CA GLU A 191 -36.81 -4.16 27.72
C GLU A 191 -37.28 -4.65 29.10
N THR A 192 -36.34 -4.97 30.01
CA THR A 192 -36.70 -5.39 31.38
C THR A 192 -37.37 -4.30 32.19
N LEU A 193 -37.01 -3.03 32.00
CA LEU A 193 -37.70 -1.90 32.64
C LEU A 193 -39.12 -1.74 32.10
N GLY A 194 -39.32 -1.87 30.78
CA GLY A 194 -40.64 -1.82 30.15
C GLY A 194 -41.57 -2.94 30.62
N ASP A 195 -41.05 -4.16 30.74
CA ASP A 195 -41.80 -5.31 31.25
C ASP A 195 -42.19 -5.14 32.72
N ALA A 196 -41.27 -4.65 33.56
CA ALA A 196 -41.53 -4.39 34.97
C ALA A 196 -42.58 -3.27 35.18
N GLU A 197 -42.57 -2.25 34.32
CA GLU A 197 -43.53 -1.14 34.36
C GLU A 197 -44.93 -1.59 33.86
N MET A 198 -44.99 -2.46 32.85
CA MET A 198 -46.24 -3.10 32.41
C MET A 198 -46.83 -4.02 33.47
N ASP A 199 -46.01 -4.85 34.11
CA ASP A 199 -46.47 -5.75 35.18
C ASP A 199 -46.93 -4.97 36.41
N SER A 200 -46.20 -3.91 36.80
CA SER A 200 -46.61 -3.02 37.89
C SER A 200 -47.91 -2.27 37.57
N GLY A 201 -48.09 -1.81 36.33
CA GLY A 201 -49.33 -1.20 35.87
C GLY A 201 -50.53 -2.16 35.87
N ALA A 202 -50.30 -3.43 35.47
CA ALA A 202 -51.32 -4.49 35.50
C ALA A 202 -51.73 -4.86 36.93
N ILE A 203 -50.77 -4.96 37.86
CA ILE A 203 -51.02 -5.19 39.28
C ILE A 203 -51.82 -4.02 39.87
N HIS A 204 -51.46 -2.77 39.56
CA HIS A 204 -52.22 -1.61 40.03
C HIS A 204 -53.64 -1.55 39.47
N GLN A 205 -53.88 -2.00 38.24
CA GLN A 205 -55.24 -2.17 37.73
C GLN A 205 -56.00 -3.26 38.47
N GLN A 206 -55.45 -4.47 38.64
CA GLN A 206 -56.10 -5.56 39.35
C GLN A 206 -56.46 -5.20 40.80
N THR A 207 -55.53 -4.56 41.52
CA THR A 207 -55.75 -4.13 42.91
C THR A 207 -56.87 -3.09 43.01
N ARG A 208 -56.99 -2.21 42.00
CA ARG A 208 -58.06 -1.20 41.93
C ARG A 208 -59.41 -1.84 41.69
N THR A 209 -59.49 -2.84 40.81
CA THR A 209 -60.74 -3.57 40.50
C THR A 209 -61.26 -4.34 41.72
N GLU A 210 -60.38 -5.07 42.42
CA GLU A 210 -60.74 -5.80 43.64
C GLU A 210 -61.24 -4.89 44.77
N GLN A 211 -60.63 -3.71 44.95
CA GLN A 211 -61.09 -2.75 45.95
C GLN A 211 -62.47 -2.16 45.64
N THR A 212 -62.81 -1.93 44.36
CA THR A 212 -64.16 -1.49 43.95
C THR A 212 -65.22 -2.56 44.20
N ASP A 213 -64.93 -3.82 43.90
CA ASP A 213 -65.88 -4.92 44.10
C ASP A 213 -66.13 -5.20 45.59
N ASP A 214 -65.11 -5.11 46.44
CA ASP A 214 -65.25 -5.32 47.89
C ASP A 214 -66.01 -4.17 48.58
N GLN A 215 -65.88 -2.94 48.07
CA GLN A 215 -66.72 -1.81 48.52
C GLN A 215 -68.18 -1.94 48.08
N ALA A 216 -68.45 -2.40 46.86
CA ALA A 216 -69.81 -2.62 46.37
C ALA A 216 -70.53 -3.69 47.22
N ASN A 217 -69.88 -4.81 47.49
CA ASN A 217 -70.43 -5.92 48.30
C ASN A 217 -70.68 -5.55 49.78
N ARG A 218 -69.91 -4.62 50.35
CA ARG A 218 -70.18 -4.09 51.70
C ARG A 218 -71.39 -3.17 51.76
N SER A 219 -71.71 -2.46 50.68
CA SER A 219 -72.88 -1.56 50.63
C SER A 219 -74.22 -2.30 50.52
N GLU A 220 -74.25 -3.51 49.97
CA GLU A 220 -75.46 -4.34 49.88
C GLU A 220 -75.81 -5.08 51.18
N LYS A 221 -74.89 -5.15 52.14
CA LYS A 221 -75.06 -5.91 53.40
C LYS A 221 -75.31 -5.06 54.65
N GLY A 222 -75.43 -3.73 54.51
CA GLY A 222 -75.74 -2.79 55.61
C GLY A 222 -77.08 -2.12 55.43
#